data_AF-A0A8X7W487-F1
#
_entry.id   AF-A0A8X7W487-F1
#
_cell.length_a   1.000
_cell.length_b   1.000
_cell.length_c   1.000
_cell.angle_alpha   90.00
_cell.angle_beta   90.00
_cell.angle_gamma   90.00
#
_symmetry.space_group_name_H-M   'P 1'
#
loop_
_entity.id
_entity.type
_entity.pdbx_description
1 polymer ?
#
loop_
_entity_poly.entity_id
_entity_poly.type
_entity_poly.pdbx_seq_one_letter_code
_entity_poly.pdbx_strand_id
1 'polypeptide(L)'
;MGLDYSYTQPSQSEEFGGDEAESDSEIEALIRQGQAELSYVNGEEILYPPQPEVEFGFPQKCYCGSQPQLATSQSRTDPVCEYLYCQVCS
;
A
#
# COMPACT_ATOMS: atom_id res chain seq x y z
N MET A 1 23.34 19.75 3.02
CA MET A 1 22.49 20.46 3.99
C MET A 1 21.33 19.53 4.29
N GLY A 2 21.39 18.77 5.38
CA GLY A 2 20.36 17.79 5.74
C GLY A 2 19.37 18.45 6.70
N LEU A 3 18.09 18.50 6.31
CA LEU A 3 17.03 18.98 7.18
C LEU A 3 16.58 17.80 8.05
N ASP A 4 16.77 17.94 9.35
CA ASP A 4 16.30 16.98 10.35
C ASP A 4 14.78 17.17 10.52
N TYR A 5 14.00 16.30 9.89
CA TYR A 5 12.53 16.35 9.97
C TYR A 5 12.08 15.68 11.26
N SER A 6 11.99 16.45 12.33
CA SER A 6 11.38 16.02 13.59
C SER A 6 9.87 16.20 13.52
N TYR A 7 9.14 15.11 13.29
CA TYR A 7 7.68 15.11 13.33
C TYR A 7 7.20 14.88 14.76
N THR A 8 6.69 15.93 15.40
CA THR A 8 6.03 15.83 16.71
C THR A 8 4.54 15.53 16.46
N GLN A 9 4.13 14.28 16.64
CA GLN A 9 2.69 13.95 16.67
C GLN A 9 2.03 14.76 17.79
N PRO A 10 0.95 15.52 17.51
CA PRO A 10 0.16 16.11 18.57
C PRO A 10 -0.52 14.97 19.34
N SER A 11 -0.35 14.97 20.66
CA SER A 11 -1.13 14.10 21.55
C SER A 11 -2.61 14.37 21.27
N GLN A 12 -3.38 13.33 20.96
CA GLN A 12 -4.82 13.45 20.82
C GLN A 12 -5.37 13.99 22.14
N SER A 13 -5.74 15.27 22.16
CA SER A 13 -6.57 15.82 23.22
C SER A 13 -7.98 15.28 23.02
N GLU A 14 -8.42 14.40 23.91
CA GLU A 14 -9.80 13.93 24.05
C GLU A 14 -10.72 15.11 24.39
N GLU A 15 -11.09 15.90 23.39
CA GLU A 15 -12.28 16.75 23.42
C GLU A 15 -12.84 16.85 22.01
N PHE A 16 -13.25 15.71 21.47
CA PHE A 16 -14.10 15.65 20.29
C PHE A 16 -15.35 14.85 20.61
N GLY A 17 -16.50 15.53 20.66
CA GLY A 17 -17.81 14.91 20.84
C GLY A 17 -18.51 15.40 22.10
N GLY A 18 -19.08 16.60 22.04
CA GLY A 18 -20.09 17.00 23.00
C GLY A 18 -21.32 16.09 22.85
N ASP A 19 -21.83 15.64 23.99
CA ASP A 19 -23.21 15.24 24.28
C ASP A 19 -24.11 14.83 23.08
N GLU A 20 -24.16 13.54 22.73
CA GLU A 20 -25.19 12.98 21.84
C GLU A 20 -25.66 11.59 22.31
N ALA A 21 -26.11 11.48 23.57
CA ALA A 21 -26.65 10.23 24.13
C ALA A 21 -27.95 9.71 23.46
N GLU A 22 -28.58 10.48 22.55
CA GLU A 22 -29.71 10.02 21.72
C GLU A 22 -29.26 9.34 20.42
N SER A 23 -28.04 9.61 19.94
CA SER A 23 -27.51 9.15 18.65
C SER A 23 -26.98 7.72 18.70
N ASP A 24 -26.48 7.29 19.85
CA ASP A 24 -25.87 5.96 20.02
C ASP A 24 -26.85 4.81 19.68
N SER A 25 -28.14 4.98 19.99
CA SER A 25 -29.16 3.94 19.75
C SER A 25 -29.53 3.77 18.27
N GLU A 26 -29.52 4.87 17.50
CA GLU A 26 -29.76 4.87 16.06
C GLU A 26 -28.53 4.32 15.32
N ILE A 27 -27.34 4.73 15.74
CA ILE A 27 -26.06 4.23 15.21
C ILE A 27 -25.96 2.71 15.41
N GLU A 28 -26.25 2.20 16.60
CA GLU A 28 -26.26 0.76 16.89
C GLU A 28 -27.32 -0.02 16.09
N ALA A 29 -28.44 0.61 15.74
CA ALA A 29 -29.43 0.01 14.85
C ALA A 29 -28.92 -0.09 13.41
N LEU A 30 -28.27 0.97 12.91
CA LEU A 30 -27.65 0.99 11.58
C LEU A 30 -26.49 -0.01 11.47
N ILE A 31 -25.67 -0.15 12.51
CA ILE A 31 -24.59 -1.15 12.57
C ILE A 31 -25.17 -2.57 12.48
N ARG A 32 -26.21 -2.88 13.26
CA ARG A 32 -26.86 -4.21 13.23
C ARG A 32 -27.49 -4.51 11.88
N GLN A 33 -28.10 -3.52 11.24
CA GLN A 33 -28.64 -3.67 9.88
C GLN A 33 -27.52 -3.95 8.86
N GLY A 34 -26.43 -3.17 8.89
CA GLY A 34 -25.29 -3.37 7.98
C GLY A 34 -24.64 -4.76 8.15
N GLN A 35 -24.53 -5.25 9.39
CA GLN A 35 -24.03 -6.59 9.65
C GLN A 35 -24.96 -7.70 9.11
N ALA A 36 -26.27 -7.52 9.21
CA ALA A 36 -27.25 -8.47 8.65
C ALA A 36 -27.16 -8.52 7.12
N GLU A 37 -27.06 -7.36 6.46
CA GLU A 37 -26.89 -7.28 5.00
C GLU A 37 -25.56 -7.92 4.56
N LEU A 38 -24.46 -7.64 5.26
CA LEU A 38 -23.17 -8.28 4.99
C LEU A 38 -23.23 -9.80 5.18
N SER A 39 -23.94 -10.31 6.20
CA SER A 39 -24.08 -11.75 6.41
C SER A 39 -24.84 -12.46 5.28
N TYR A 40 -25.79 -11.76 4.63
CA TYR A 40 -26.52 -12.27 3.47
C TYR A 40 -25.66 -12.25 2.19
N VAL A 41 -24.78 -11.24 2.04
CA VAL A 41 -23.90 -11.08 0.87
C VAL A 41 -22.63 -11.94 0.98
N ASN A 42 -22.04 -12.07 2.17
CA ASN A 42 -20.84 -12.90 2.43
C ASN A 42 -21.15 -14.38 2.67
N GLY A 43 -22.42 -14.81 2.54
CA GLY A 43 -22.79 -16.23 2.61
C GLY A 43 -22.18 -17.08 1.49
N GLU A 44 -21.77 -16.43 0.39
CA GLU A 44 -20.93 -17.03 -0.63
C GLU A 44 -19.46 -16.80 -0.28
N GLU A 45 -18.74 -17.89 0.02
CA GLU A 45 -17.30 -17.84 0.20
C GLU A 45 -16.67 -17.33 -1.12
N ILE A 46 -16.22 -16.07 -1.13
CA ILE A 46 -15.51 -15.49 -2.26
C ILE A 46 -14.15 -16.18 -2.34
N LEU A 47 -14.11 -17.33 -3.02
CA LEU A 47 -12.89 -18.05 -3.33
C LEU A 47 -12.15 -17.29 -4.43
N TYR A 48 -11.23 -16.43 -4.02
CA TYR A 48 -10.32 -15.81 -4.97
C TYR A 48 -9.46 -16.90 -5.62
N PRO A 49 -9.34 -16.92 -6.96
CA PRO A 49 -8.46 -17.86 -7.61
C PRO A 49 -7.02 -17.65 -7.12
N PRO A 50 -6.21 -18.72 -7.04
CA PRO A 50 -4.80 -18.58 -6.73
C PRO A 50 -4.18 -17.63 -7.75
N GLN A 51 -3.45 -16.62 -7.26
CA GLN A 51 -2.76 -15.72 -8.17
C GLN A 51 -1.77 -16.52 -9.02
N PRO A 52 -1.63 -16.22 -10.31
CA PRO A 52 -0.68 -16.91 -11.15
C PRO A 52 0.73 -16.75 -10.55
N GLU A 53 1.53 -17.80 -10.66
CA GLU A 53 2.95 -17.77 -10.37
C GLU A 53 3.63 -16.87 -11.40
N VAL A 54 3.56 -15.55 -11.17
CA VAL A 54 4.40 -14.60 -11.87
C VAL A 54 5.80 -14.76 -11.29
N GLU A 55 6.80 -14.91 -12.17
CA GLU A 55 8.20 -14.91 -11.76
C GLU A 55 8.51 -13.50 -11.22
N PHE A 56 8.31 -13.34 -9.91
CA PHE A 56 8.53 -12.09 -9.21
C PHE A 56 10.05 -11.92 -9.10
N GLY A 57 10.64 -11.26 -10.08
CA GLY A 57 12.08 -11.15 -10.22
C GLY A 57 12.49 -9.94 -11.03
N PHE A 58 13.79 -9.71 -11.08
CA PHE A 58 14.35 -8.68 -11.93
C PHE A 58 14.07 -9.02 -13.40
N PRO A 59 13.55 -8.07 -14.19
CA PRO A 59 13.21 -8.32 -15.58
C PRO A 59 14.46 -8.75 -16.37
N GLN A 60 14.41 -9.96 -16.92
CA GLN A 60 15.50 -10.54 -17.70
C GLN A 60 15.55 -10.01 -19.15
N LYS A 61 14.51 -9.30 -19.57
CA LYS A 61 14.35 -8.73 -20.91
C LYS A 61 13.75 -7.34 -20.82
N CYS A 62 14.25 -6.43 -21.65
CA CYS A 62 13.69 -5.11 -21.82
C CYS A 62 12.44 -5.15 -22.70
N TYR A 63 11.66 -4.07 -22.72
CA TYR A 63 10.44 -3.97 -23.53
C TYR A 63 10.69 -4.13 -25.04
N CYS A 64 11.89 -3.77 -25.52
CA CYS A 64 12.31 -4.00 -26.91
C CYS A 64 12.76 -5.45 -27.20
N GLY A 65 12.72 -6.35 -26.22
CA GLY A 65 13.20 -7.74 -26.32
C GLY A 65 14.71 -7.90 -26.17
N SER A 66 15.47 -6.81 -26.02
CA SER A 66 16.92 -6.85 -25.77
C SER A 66 17.25 -7.23 -24.33
N GLN A 67 18.47 -7.74 -24.10
CA GLN A 67 18.94 -8.10 -22.77
C GLN A 67 19.41 -6.86 -21.99
N PRO A 68 18.91 -6.61 -20.77
CA PRO A 68 19.37 -5.50 -19.95
C PRO A 68 20.84 -5.66 -19.56
N GLN A 69 21.53 -4.54 -19.38
CA GLN A 69 22.91 -4.47 -18.93
C GLN A 69 22.95 -4.09 -17.46
N LEU A 70 23.87 -4.69 -16.69
CA LEU A 70 24.14 -4.29 -15.31
C LEU A 70 25.04 -3.06 -15.30
N ALA A 71 24.62 -2.02 -14.60
CA ALA A 71 25.40 -0.82 -14.34
C ALA A 71 25.50 -0.57 -12.84
N THR A 72 26.47 0.25 -12.48
CA THR A 72 26.75 0.57 -11.08
C THR A 72 26.86 2.08 -10.96
N SER A 73 26.07 2.70 -10.09
CA SER A 73 26.26 4.12 -9.75
C SER A 73 27.27 4.26 -8.62
N GLN A 74 28.22 5.16 -8.80
CA GLN A 74 29.14 5.58 -7.76
C GLN A 74 28.83 7.03 -7.42
N SER A 75 28.01 7.22 -6.40
CA SER A 75 27.76 8.51 -5.78
C SER A 75 28.71 8.67 -4.59
N ARG A 76 29.19 9.88 -4.31
CA ARG A 76 30.07 10.14 -3.15
C ARG A 76 29.33 10.03 -1.82
N THR A 77 28.01 9.88 -1.86
CA THR A 77 27.10 9.95 -0.71
C THR A 77 26.28 8.68 -0.53
N ASP A 78 26.21 7.83 -1.57
CA ASP A 78 25.45 6.59 -1.56
C ASP A 78 26.38 5.37 -1.72
N PRO A 79 26.08 4.26 -1.03
CA PRO A 79 26.73 2.99 -1.32
C PRO A 79 26.53 2.61 -2.79
N VAL A 80 27.47 1.83 -3.31
CA VAL A 80 27.47 1.29 -4.68
C VAL A 80 26.11 0.65 -4.98
N CYS A 81 25.33 1.28 -5.86
CA CYS A 81 24.02 0.77 -6.28
C CYS A 81 24.14 0.13 -7.66
N GLU A 82 23.80 -1.15 -7.76
CA GLU A 82 23.71 -1.87 -9.02
C GLU A 82 22.29 -1.79 -9.58
N TYR A 83 22.15 -1.47 -10.86
CA TYR A 83 20.86 -1.36 -11.55
C TYR A 83 20.95 -1.92 -12.97
N LEU A 84 19.82 -2.43 -13.47
CA LEU A 84 19.68 -2.90 -14.85
C LEU A 84 19.15 -1.77 -15.73
N TYR A 85 19.72 -1.61 -16.92
CA TYR A 85 19.27 -0.61 -17.89
C TYR A 85 19.32 -1.14 -19.33
N CYS A 86 18.57 -0.50 -20.24
CA CYS A 86 18.45 -0.92 -21.63
C CYS A 86 19.08 0.10 -22.58
N GLN A 87 20.17 -0.25 -23.26
CA GLN A 87 20.80 0.63 -24.25
C GLN A 87 19.89 1.00 -25.44
N VAL A 88 18.88 0.18 -25.74
CA VAL A 88 17.98 0.39 -26.90
C VAL A 88 16.77 1.26 -26.56
N CYS A 89 16.30 1.22 -25.31
CA CYS A 89 15.14 2.00 -24.84
C CYS A 89 15.52 3.27 -24.08
N SER A 90 16.81 3.53 -23.87
CA SER A 90 17.30 4.73 -23.16
C SER A 90 17.32 5.96 -24.06
#